data_AF-A0A3S0PPN8-F1
#
_entry.id   AF-A0A3S0PPN8-F1
#
_cell.length_a   1.000
_cell.length_b   1.000
_cell.length_c   1.000
_cell.angle_alpha   90.00
_cell.angle_beta   90.00
_cell.angle_gamma   90.00
#
_symmetry.space_group_name_H-M   'P 1'
#
loop_
_entity.id
_entity.type
_entity.pdbx_description
1 polymer ?
#
loop_
_entity_poly.entity_id
_entity_poly.type
_entity_poly.pdbx_seq_one_letter_code
_entity_poly.pdbx_strand_id
1 'polypeptide(L)'
;MLKLQSKDTQTWQLTNENKKVKDLTLQKATTQYGGRNWTAWFSKEIPFQDGPYKFHGLPGLIVELYDDKNNYKFELVKSVKLDQPVNNMFIKMSKEMSVPVTLEKYKSTKLAYYDSPVNFIRNGQEGDQFFLNDGTKVNASNRREINDRMREDIKKYNNPINLDTKINYQ
;
A
#
# COMPACT_ATOMS: atom_id res chain seq x y z
N MET A 1 12.11 5.01 -5.74
CA MET A 1 10.69 4.81 -5.37
C MET A 1 9.93 6.13 -5.49
N LEU A 2 8.62 6.13 -5.71
CA LEU A 2 7.84 7.37 -5.64
C LEU A 2 7.63 7.77 -4.17
N LYS A 3 7.90 9.03 -3.84
CA LYS A 3 7.62 9.61 -2.52
C LYS A 3 6.39 10.49 -2.63
N LEU A 4 5.22 9.88 -2.47
CA LEU A 4 3.96 10.62 -2.40
C LEU A 4 3.95 11.42 -1.10
N GLN A 5 3.91 12.75 -1.21
CA GLN A 5 3.80 13.59 -0.02
C GLN A 5 2.39 13.50 0.53
N SER A 6 2.28 13.23 1.83
CA SER A 6 1.02 13.19 2.55
C SER A 6 1.23 13.56 4.01
N LYS A 7 0.20 14.16 4.61
CA LYS A 7 0.12 14.45 6.05
C LYS A 7 -0.99 13.59 6.61
N ASP A 8 -0.70 12.30 6.76
CA ASP A 8 -1.69 11.35 7.27
C ASP A 8 -1.64 11.38 8.79
N THR A 9 -2.78 11.57 9.43
CA THR A 9 -2.91 11.47 10.88
C THR A 9 -4.25 10.83 11.18
N GLN A 10 -4.25 9.82 12.04
CA GLN A 10 -5.46 9.12 12.44
C GLN A 10 -5.92 9.63 13.81
N THR A 11 -7.21 9.93 13.91
CA THR A 11 -7.85 10.24 15.19
C THR A 11 -8.35 8.93 15.79
N TRP A 12 -7.60 8.37 16.74
CA TRP A 12 -7.94 7.10 17.36
C TRP A 12 -8.95 7.26 18.50
N GLN A 13 -9.92 6.36 18.53
CA GLN A 13 -10.82 6.16 19.66
C GLN A 13 -10.35 4.92 20.42
N LEU A 14 -9.82 5.12 21.63
CA LEU A 14 -9.42 4.03 22.50
C LEU A 14 -10.66 3.37 23.12
N THR A 15 -10.63 2.05 23.22
CA THR A 15 -11.69 1.29 23.90
C THR A 15 -11.12 0.59 25.15
N ASN A 16 -12.00 0.11 26.02
CA ASN A 16 -11.62 -0.68 27.20
C ASN A 16 -11.45 -2.18 26.88
N GLU A 17 -11.67 -2.58 25.62
CA GLU A 17 -11.46 -3.95 25.19
C GLU A 17 -9.96 -4.27 25.15
N ASN A 18 -9.60 -5.34 25.85
CA ASN A 18 -8.24 -5.86 25.88
C ASN A 18 -8.26 -7.34 25.53
N LYS A 19 -7.19 -7.82 24.89
CA LYS A 19 -6.96 -9.25 24.67
C LYS A 19 -5.50 -9.59 24.88
N LYS A 20 -5.22 -10.84 25.23
CA LYS A 20 -3.85 -11.34 25.37
C LYS A 20 -3.51 -12.22 24.18
N VAL A 21 -2.42 -11.90 23.50
CA VAL A 21 -1.91 -12.71 22.37
C VAL A 21 -0.45 -13.04 22.67
N LYS A 22 -0.18 -14.34 22.87
CA LYS A 22 1.11 -14.82 23.39
C LYS A 22 1.45 -14.08 24.69
N ASP A 23 2.57 -13.39 24.74
CA ASP A 23 3.05 -12.64 25.90
C ASP A 23 2.60 -11.17 25.90
N LEU A 24 1.95 -10.69 24.84
CA LEU A 24 1.56 -9.29 24.69
C LEU A 24 0.12 -9.04 25.15
N THR A 25 -0.06 -7.99 25.95
CA THR A 25 -1.35 -7.38 26.24
C THR A 25 -1.68 -6.37 25.16
N LEU A 26 -2.83 -6.56 24.50
CA LEU A 26 -3.30 -5.71 23.41
C LEU A 26 -4.54 -4.94 23.82
N GLN A 27 -4.57 -3.65 23.51
CA GLN A 27 -5.73 -2.78 23.67
C GLN A 27 -6.32 -2.46 22.29
N LYS A 28 -7.64 -2.45 22.18
CA LYS A 28 -8.34 -2.11 20.94
C LYS A 28 -8.52 -0.60 20.79
N ALA A 29 -8.29 -0.12 19.58
CA ALA A 29 -8.62 1.23 19.14
C ALA A 29 -9.32 1.18 17.78
N THR A 30 -10.16 2.17 17.50
CA THR A 30 -10.81 2.33 16.19
C THR A 30 -10.52 3.70 15.60
N THR A 31 -10.56 3.80 14.28
CA THR A 31 -10.47 5.09 13.59
C THR A 31 -11.17 5.03 12.23
N GLN A 32 -11.51 6.20 11.71
CA GLN A 32 -11.94 6.35 10.32
C GLN A 32 -10.82 7.02 9.54
N TYR A 33 -10.28 6.32 8.54
CA TYR A 33 -9.15 6.82 7.77
C TYR A 33 -9.20 6.28 6.34
N GLY A 34 -8.94 7.17 5.37
CA GLY A 34 -8.96 6.81 3.95
C GLY A 34 -10.33 6.32 3.46
N GLY A 35 -11.43 6.81 4.04
CA GLY A 35 -12.79 6.36 3.71
C GLY A 35 -13.13 4.95 4.19
N ARG A 36 -12.37 4.38 5.13
CA ARG A 36 -12.63 3.08 5.76
C ARG A 36 -12.70 3.17 7.27
N ASN A 37 -13.43 2.26 7.89
CA ASN A 37 -13.39 2.04 9.33
C ASN A 37 -12.32 0.99 9.64
N TRP A 38 -11.43 1.31 10.57
CA TRP A 38 -10.34 0.45 10.98
C TRP A 38 -10.49 0.04 12.43
N THR A 39 -10.16 -1.21 12.70
CA THR A 39 -9.89 -1.70 14.06
C THR A 39 -8.41 -2.04 14.17
N ALA A 40 -7.76 -1.46 15.17
CA ALA A 40 -6.38 -1.70 15.53
C ALA A 40 -6.29 -2.36 16.90
N TRP A 41 -5.38 -3.32 17.05
CA TRP A 41 -4.93 -3.84 18.33
C TRP A 41 -3.48 -3.44 18.51
N PHE A 42 -3.18 -2.72 19.59
CA PHE A 42 -1.84 -2.21 19.87
C PHE A 42 -1.34 -2.68 21.23
N SER A 43 -0.01 -2.80 21.38
CA SER A 43 0.61 -3.20 22.63
C SER A 43 1.47 -2.08 23.21
N LYS A 44 1.20 -1.70 24.47
CA LYS A 44 2.00 -0.71 25.22
C LYS A 44 3.35 -1.26 25.65
N GLU A 45 3.51 -2.58 25.66
CA GLU A 45 4.76 -3.27 26.04
C GLU A 45 5.86 -3.04 25.00
N ILE A 46 5.47 -2.70 23.77
CA ILE A 46 6.37 -2.23 22.72
C ILE A 46 6.12 -0.73 22.53
N PRO A 47 6.89 0.17 23.18
CA PRO A 47 6.59 1.60 23.25
C PRO A 47 6.99 2.37 21.99
N PHE A 48 6.73 1.80 20.81
CA PHE A 48 6.87 2.46 19.51
C PHE A 48 5.49 2.87 19.02
N GLN A 49 5.24 4.17 18.85
CA GLN A 49 3.95 4.68 18.37
C GLN A 49 3.82 4.55 16.84
N ASP A 50 4.00 3.33 16.34
CA ASP A 50 4.11 3.03 14.92
C ASP A 50 3.18 1.87 14.53
N GLY A 51 3.08 1.61 13.23
CA GLY A 51 2.23 0.59 12.69
C GLY A 51 2.43 0.36 11.19
N PRO A 52 1.65 -0.55 10.60
CA PRO A 52 1.74 -0.82 9.17
C PRO A 52 1.30 0.39 8.34
N TYR A 53 1.85 0.50 7.13
CA TYR A 53 1.49 1.52 6.15
C TYR A 53 1.74 2.96 6.63
N LYS A 54 0.68 3.64 7.09
CA LYS A 54 0.67 5.03 7.55
C LYS A 54 -0.02 5.20 8.89
N PHE A 55 -0.39 4.09 9.53
CA PHE A 55 -1.10 4.08 10.81
C PHE A 55 -0.11 4.23 11.95
N HIS A 56 -0.27 5.27 12.75
CA HIS A 56 0.60 5.58 13.88
C HIS A 56 -0.15 6.41 14.94
N GLY A 57 0.51 6.79 16.03
CA GLY A 57 -0.04 7.69 17.05
C GLY A 57 -0.84 7.03 18.18
N LEU A 58 -0.89 5.69 18.22
CA LEU A 58 -1.34 4.96 19.41
C LEU A 58 -0.18 4.84 20.42
N PRO A 59 -0.46 4.75 21.74
CA PRO A 59 0.57 4.67 22.78
C PRO A 59 1.20 3.27 22.86
N GLY A 60 1.77 2.79 21.75
CA GLY A 60 2.33 1.46 21.59
C GLY A 60 2.26 0.98 20.15
N LEU A 61 2.90 -0.16 19.85
CA LEU A 61 2.99 -0.68 18.49
C LEU A 61 1.65 -1.30 18.07
N ILE A 62 1.16 -0.93 16.89
CA ILE A 62 0.01 -1.59 16.25
C ILE A 62 0.47 -2.97 15.76
N VAL A 63 -0.04 -4.03 16.40
CA VAL A 63 0.32 -5.41 16.07
C VAL A 63 -0.73 -6.12 15.22
N GLU A 64 -1.97 -5.66 15.25
CA GLU A 64 -3.00 -6.08 14.30
C GLU A 64 -3.79 -4.87 13.83
N LEU A 65 -4.17 -4.88 12.55
CA LEU A 65 -4.98 -3.82 11.94
C LEU A 65 -5.82 -4.41 10.82
N TYR A 66 -7.12 -4.13 10.81
CA TYR A 66 -8.00 -4.58 9.73
C TYR A 66 -9.15 -3.61 9.47
N ASP A 67 -9.62 -3.58 8.22
CA ASP A 67 -10.83 -2.83 7.86
C ASP A 67 -12.09 -3.65 8.16
N ASP A 68 -13.20 -2.96 8.39
CA ASP A 68 -14.52 -3.56 8.67
C ASP A 68 -15.00 -4.57 7.61
N LYS A 69 -14.57 -4.40 6.36
CA LYS A 69 -14.88 -5.28 5.23
C LYS A 69 -13.87 -6.42 5.03
N ASN A 70 -12.84 -6.55 5.88
CA ASN A 70 -11.78 -7.54 5.76
C ASN A 70 -11.08 -7.59 4.38
N ASN A 71 -11.01 -6.45 3.68
CA ASN A 71 -10.20 -6.32 2.46
C ASN A 71 -8.71 -6.28 2.78
N TYR A 72 -8.37 -5.73 3.95
CA TYR A 72 -7.01 -5.54 4.42
C TYR A 72 -6.89 -6.04 5.85
N LYS A 73 -5.89 -6.88 6.07
CA LYS A 73 -5.52 -7.39 7.39
C LYS A 73 -4.01 -7.38 7.51
N PHE A 74 -3.51 -6.72 8.54
CA PHE A 74 -2.11 -6.69 8.92
C PHE A 74 -1.97 -7.37 10.28
N GLU A 75 -0.99 -8.24 10.40
CA GLU A 75 -0.67 -8.94 11.63
C GLU A 75 0.85 -8.97 11.84
N LEU A 76 1.29 -8.68 13.05
CA LEU A 76 2.68 -8.79 13.45
C LEU A 76 3.05 -10.27 13.56
N VAL A 77 3.83 -10.75 12.59
CA VAL A 77 4.32 -12.13 12.58
C VAL A 77 5.46 -12.32 13.57
N LYS A 78 6.44 -11.39 13.60
CA LYS A 78 7.65 -11.49 14.41
C LYS A 78 8.19 -10.10 14.76
N SER A 79 8.68 -9.95 15.99
CA SER A 79 9.51 -8.83 16.42
C SER A 79 10.84 -9.37 16.93
N VAL A 80 11.95 -8.78 16.50
CA VAL A 80 13.31 -9.20 16.88
C VAL A 80 14.10 -7.98 17.31
N LYS A 81 14.69 -8.04 18.50
CA LYS A 81 15.67 -7.07 18.94
C LYS A 81 17.00 -7.37 18.24
N LEU A 82 17.55 -6.37 17.57
CA LEU A 82 18.85 -6.46 16.92
C LEU A 82 19.90 -5.82 17.83
N ASP A 83 21.04 -6.49 17.99
CA ASP A 83 22.14 -5.99 18.85
C ASP A 83 22.88 -4.82 18.20
N GLN A 84 22.85 -4.74 16.87
CA GLN A 84 23.46 -3.68 16.09
C GLN A 84 22.51 -3.20 14.99
N PRO A 85 22.57 -1.92 14.59
CA PRO A 85 21.80 -1.41 13.47
C PRO A 85 22.17 -2.15 12.18
N VAL A 86 21.17 -2.66 11.47
CA VAL A 86 21.40 -3.29 10.16
C VAL A 86 21.42 -2.19 9.09
N ASN A 87 22.54 -2.04 8.40
CA ASN A 87 22.61 -1.21 7.21
C ASN A 87 22.00 -1.97 6.03
N ASN A 88 20.73 -1.69 5.73
CA ASN A 88 20.06 -2.24 4.57
C ASN A 88 20.28 -1.32 3.36
N MET A 89 21.21 -1.71 2.48
CA MET A 89 21.58 -0.95 1.29
C MET A 89 20.38 -0.69 0.36
N PHE A 90 19.47 -1.66 0.23
CA PHE A 90 18.26 -1.50 -0.58
C PHE A 90 17.34 -0.41 0.00
N ILE A 91 17.11 -0.40 1.32
CA ILE A 91 16.31 0.64 2.00
C ILE A 91 16.99 2.00 1.85
N LYS A 92 18.31 2.07 2.07
CA LYS A 92 19.09 3.31 1.93
C LYS A 92 18.95 3.89 0.52
N MET A 93 19.29 3.10 -0.50
CA MET A 93 19.19 3.51 -1.90
C MET A 93 17.76 3.86 -2.30
N SER A 94 16.76 3.12 -1.80
CA SER A 94 15.36 3.41 -2.10
C SER A 94 14.90 4.76 -1.56
N LYS A 95 15.40 5.17 -0.39
CA LYS A 95 15.12 6.49 0.19
C LYS A 95 15.85 7.60 -0.57
N GLU A 96 17.13 7.40 -0.87
CA GLU A 96 17.96 8.38 -1.57
C GLU A 96 17.50 8.63 -3.02
N MET A 97 17.16 7.57 -3.75
CA MET A 97 16.63 7.65 -5.12
C MET A 97 15.11 7.85 -5.17
N SER A 98 14.50 8.35 -4.09
CA SER A 98 13.06 8.59 -4.08
C SER A 98 12.72 9.91 -4.76
N VAL A 99 11.81 9.88 -5.73
CA VAL A 99 11.37 11.08 -6.45
C VAL A 99 10.10 11.60 -5.77
N PRO A 100 10.07 12.86 -5.27
CA PRO A 100 8.88 13.44 -4.70
C PRO A 100 7.79 13.57 -5.78
N VAL A 101 6.57 13.14 -5.45
CA VAL A 101 5.43 13.17 -6.38
C VAL A 101 4.21 13.73 -5.68
N THR A 102 3.48 14.60 -6.39
CA THR A 102 2.18 15.12 -5.94
C THR A 102 1.08 14.11 -6.23
N LEU A 103 -0.02 14.18 -5.46
CA LEU A 103 -1.18 13.32 -5.70
C LEU A 103 -1.75 13.50 -7.10
N GLU A 104 -1.76 14.74 -7.62
CA GLU A 104 -2.20 15.06 -8.97
C GLU A 104 -1.34 14.36 -10.03
N LYS A 105 -0.01 14.44 -9.93
CA LYS A 105 0.91 13.78 -10.87
C LYS A 105 0.78 12.25 -10.80
N TYR A 106 0.59 11.71 -9.60
CA TYR A 106 0.31 10.29 -9.43
C TYR A 106 -0.98 9.87 -10.15
N LYS A 107 -2.08 10.61 -9.93
CA LYS A 107 -3.38 10.34 -10.56
C LYS A 107 -3.32 10.45 -12.08
N SER A 108 -2.72 11.52 -12.62
CA SER A 108 -2.61 11.70 -14.08
C SER A 108 -1.76 10.60 -14.72
N THR A 109 -0.68 10.16 -14.07
CA THR A 109 0.14 9.04 -14.55
C THR A 109 -0.63 7.72 -14.56
N LYS A 110 -1.44 7.46 -13.52
CA LYS A 110 -2.30 6.26 -13.46
C LYS A 110 -3.39 6.28 -14.53
N LEU A 111 -3.99 7.44 -14.82
CA LEU A 111 -4.97 7.60 -15.89
C LEU A 111 -4.33 7.40 -17.28
N ALA A 112 -3.14 7.96 -17.52
CA ALA A 112 -2.39 7.75 -18.77
C ALA A 112 -2.00 6.27 -18.97
N TYR A 113 -1.61 5.58 -17.90
CA TYR A 113 -1.38 4.14 -17.94
C TYR A 113 -2.65 3.37 -18.29
N TYR A 114 -3.80 3.75 -17.71
CA TYR A 114 -5.08 3.09 -17.99
C TYR A 114 -5.59 3.33 -19.43
N ASP A 115 -5.35 4.51 -20.00
CA ASP A 115 -5.73 4.84 -21.38
C ASP A 115 -5.06 3.90 -22.39
N SER A 116 -3.76 3.63 -22.22
CA SER A 116 -3.00 2.75 -23.10
C SER A 116 -1.92 1.93 -22.38
N PRO A 117 -2.30 0.87 -21.63
CA PRO A 117 -1.36 0.10 -20.79
C PRO A 117 -0.18 -0.47 -21.58
N VAL A 118 -0.43 -1.07 -22.74
CA VAL A 118 0.61 -1.68 -23.58
C VAL A 118 1.59 -0.63 -24.09
N ASN A 119 1.10 0.52 -24.56
CA ASN A 119 1.98 1.58 -25.06
C ASN A 119 2.79 2.21 -23.93
N PHE A 120 2.20 2.34 -22.74
CA PHE A 120 2.89 2.84 -21.56
C PHE A 120 4.06 1.93 -21.17
N ILE A 121 3.86 0.59 -21.22
CA ILE A 121 4.91 -0.40 -20.92
C ILE A 121 5.96 -0.49 -22.02
N ARG A 122 5.53 -0.42 -23.29
CA ARG A 122 6.43 -0.49 -24.45
C ARG A 122 7.43 0.67 -24.48
N ASN A 123 7.14 1.79 -23.83
CA ASN A 123 8.03 2.94 -23.79
C ASN A 123 9.40 2.57 -23.19
N GLY A 124 10.41 2.34 -24.05
CA GLY A 124 11.74 1.85 -23.69
C GLY A 124 12.06 0.39 -24.07
N GLN A 125 11.16 -0.31 -24.79
CA GLN A 125 11.39 -1.63 -25.37
C GLN A 125 11.63 -1.51 -26.88
N GLU A 126 12.66 -2.19 -27.38
CA GLU A 126 12.97 -2.27 -28.81
C GLU A 126 12.36 -3.52 -29.46
N GLY A 127 11.98 -3.41 -30.73
CA GLY A 127 11.42 -4.53 -31.51
C GLY A 127 9.89 -4.62 -31.51
N ASP A 128 9.38 -5.51 -32.37
CA ASP A 128 7.93 -5.64 -32.64
C ASP A 128 7.16 -6.41 -31.56
N GLN A 129 7.87 -6.97 -30.57
CA GLN A 129 7.34 -7.90 -29.59
C GLN A 129 8.09 -7.83 -28.26
N PHE A 130 7.36 -7.97 -27.15
CA PHE A 130 7.92 -7.98 -25.80
C PHE A 130 7.06 -8.84 -24.86
N PHE A 131 7.54 -9.07 -23.63
CA PHE A 131 6.84 -9.90 -22.64
C PHE A 131 6.39 -9.06 -21.45
N LEU A 132 5.17 -9.33 -20.97
CA LEU A 132 4.68 -8.80 -19.69
C LEU A 132 5.26 -9.63 -18.53
N ASN A 133 5.12 -9.11 -17.31
CA ASN A 133 5.59 -9.78 -16.09
C ASN A 133 4.91 -11.14 -15.83
N ASP A 134 3.72 -11.36 -16.40
CA ASP A 134 3.00 -12.64 -16.32
C ASP A 134 3.42 -13.64 -17.42
N GLY A 135 4.41 -13.29 -18.25
CA GLY A 135 4.88 -14.09 -19.38
C GLY A 135 4.05 -13.92 -20.67
N THR A 136 3.00 -13.09 -20.67
CA THR A 136 2.22 -12.81 -21.89
C THR A 136 3.11 -12.18 -22.95
N LYS A 137 3.15 -12.79 -24.14
CA LYS A 137 3.82 -12.23 -25.31
C LYS A 137 2.93 -11.18 -26.00
N VAL A 138 3.42 -9.96 -26.10
CA VAL A 138 2.75 -8.82 -26.75
C VAL A 138 3.34 -8.61 -28.14
N ASN A 139 2.50 -8.42 -29.15
CA ASN A 139 2.88 -8.06 -30.51
C ASN A 139 1.79 -7.20 -31.19
N ALA A 140 1.96 -6.89 -32.47
CA ALA A 140 1.00 -6.06 -33.21
C ALA A 140 -0.41 -6.67 -33.32
N SER A 141 -0.55 -8.01 -33.37
CA SER A 141 -1.84 -8.66 -33.61
C SER A 141 -2.70 -8.75 -32.34
N ASN A 142 -2.10 -8.82 -31.15
CA ASN A 142 -2.83 -9.01 -29.88
C ASN A 142 -2.84 -7.78 -28.96
N ARG A 143 -2.14 -6.69 -29.33
CA ARG A 143 -2.06 -5.48 -28.49
C ARG A 143 -3.41 -4.93 -28.05
N ARG A 144 -4.44 -4.96 -28.91
CA ARG A 144 -5.77 -4.42 -28.56
C ARG A 144 -6.42 -5.23 -27.45
N GLU A 145 -6.49 -6.54 -27.64
CA GLU A 145 -7.02 -7.48 -26.65
C GLU A 145 -6.29 -7.37 -25.30
N ILE A 146 -4.97 -7.26 -25.33
CA ILE A 146 -4.17 -7.12 -24.11
C ILE A 146 -4.48 -5.79 -23.41
N ASN A 147 -4.64 -4.68 -24.12
CA ASN A 147 -5.06 -3.41 -23.51
C ASN A 147 -6.44 -3.53 -22.85
N ASP A 148 -7.41 -4.17 -23.52
CA ASP A 148 -8.76 -4.36 -22.99
C ASP A 148 -8.72 -5.20 -21.71
N ARG A 149 -8.05 -6.36 -21.73
CA ARG A 149 -7.82 -7.22 -20.57
C ARG A 149 -7.18 -6.46 -19.41
N MET A 150 -6.11 -5.71 -19.67
CA MET A 150 -5.41 -4.95 -18.64
C MET A 150 -6.30 -3.85 -18.03
N ARG A 151 -7.15 -3.19 -18.82
CA ARG A 151 -8.12 -2.21 -18.31
C ARG A 151 -9.17 -2.86 -17.42
N GLU A 152 -9.68 -4.02 -17.82
CA GLU A 152 -10.61 -4.80 -17.00
C GLU A 152 -9.99 -5.20 -15.67
N ASP A 153 -8.74 -5.70 -15.69
CA ASP A 153 -8.00 -6.05 -14.47
C ASP A 153 -7.79 -4.83 -13.57
N ILE A 154 -7.39 -3.68 -14.13
CA ILE A 154 -7.23 -2.43 -13.37
C ILE A 154 -8.54 -2.07 -12.66
N LYS A 155 -9.68 -2.15 -13.36
CA LYS A 155 -11.01 -1.88 -12.77
C LYS A 155 -11.38 -2.90 -11.69
N LYS A 156 -11.20 -4.19 -11.99
CA LYS A 156 -11.54 -5.32 -11.12
C LYS A 156 -10.79 -5.27 -9.79
N TYR A 157 -9.51 -4.90 -9.81
CA TYR A 157 -8.66 -4.85 -8.62
C TYR A 157 -8.51 -3.43 -8.02
N ASN A 158 -9.39 -2.48 -8.38
CA ASN A 158 -9.35 -1.09 -7.91
C ASN A 158 -9.94 -0.92 -6.50
N ASN A 159 -9.26 -1.48 -5.50
CA ASN A 159 -9.66 -1.42 -4.09
C ASN A 159 -8.55 -0.82 -3.21
N PRO A 160 -8.11 0.44 -3.40
CA PRO A 160 -7.03 1.01 -2.61
C PRO A 160 -7.40 1.17 -1.13
N ILE A 161 -6.40 1.19 -0.24
CA ILE A 161 -6.57 1.50 1.20
C ILE A 161 -7.30 2.83 1.39
N ASN A 162 -6.83 3.88 0.69
CA ASN A 162 -7.43 5.21 0.73
C ASN A 162 -8.50 5.36 -0.38
N LEU A 163 -9.75 5.08 -0.03
CA LEU A 163 -10.92 5.16 -0.90
C LEU A 163 -11.31 6.60 -1.27
N ASP A 164 -11.07 7.55 -0.37
CA ASP A 164 -11.26 9.00 -0.58
C ASP A 164 -10.41 9.57 -1.74
N THR A 165 -9.28 8.93 -2.03
CA THR A 165 -8.36 9.30 -3.11
C THR A 165 -8.39 8.31 -4.28
N LYS A 166 -9.34 7.37 -4.27
CA LYS A 166 -9.53 6.36 -5.32
C LYS A 166 -9.70 7.03 -6.69
N ILE A 167 -9.04 6.46 -7.69
CA ILE A 167 -9.20 6.86 -9.09
C ILE A 167 -10.37 6.07 -9.68
N ASN A 168 -11.33 6.76 -10.26
CA ASN A 168 -12.44 6.13 -10.96
C ASN A 168 -12.08 6.05 -12.45
N TYR A 169 -11.75 4.85 -12.91
CA TYR A 169 -11.44 4.57 -14.30
C TYR A 169 -12.74 4.38 -15.09
N GLN A 170 -12.94 5.19 -16.12
CA GLN A 170 -14.11 5.14 -17.02
C GLN A 170 -13.94 4.04 -18.07
#